data_AF-A0A552WM06-F1
#
_entry.id   AF-A0A552WM06-F1
#
_cell.length_a   1.000
_cell.length_b   1.000
_cell.length_c   1.000
_cell.angle_alpha   90.00
_cell.angle_beta   90.00
_cell.angle_gamma   90.00
#
_symmetry.space_group_name_H-M   'P 1'
#
loop_
_entity.id
_entity.type
_entity.pdbx_description
1 polymer ?
#
loop_
_entity_poly.entity_id
_entity_poly.type
_entity_poly.pdbx_seq_one_letter_code
_entity_poly.pdbx_strand_id
1 'polypeptide(L)'
;MSSTRGVRIGFMTVLVLAVVAVCVLAVTVSARAAVTALAALLAGCALLRAMTPETVMPAVRSRTADVVVLLVGAVALAYLSPWGDALPTEA
;
A
#
# COMPACT_ATOMS: atom_id res chain seq x y z
N MET A 1 -18.12 -20.14 11.85
CA MET A 1 -16.93 -19.35 12.25
C MET A 1 -15.71 -19.55 11.31
N SER A 2 -15.91 -19.73 10.00
CA SER A 2 -14.83 -20.06 9.02
C SER A 2 -14.56 -18.94 7.99
N SER A 3 -15.60 -18.21 7.55
CA SER A 3 -15.54 -17.28 6.42
C SER A 3 -14.56 -16.10 6.62
N THR A 4 -14.52 -15.48 7.79
CA THR A 4 -13.65 -14.30 8.06
C THR A 4 -12.17 -14.63 8.10
N ARG A 5 -11.78 -15.86 8.47
CA ARG A 5 -10.38 -16.30 8.47
C ARG A 5 -9.86 -16.47 7.05
N GLY A 6 -10.66 -17.09 6.18
CA GLY A 6 -10.32 -17.26 4.76
C GLY A 6 -10.16 -15.92 4.04
N VAL A 7 -11.08 -14.97 4.29
CA VAL A 7 -11.00 -13.61 3.73
C VAL A 7 -9.73 -12.88 4.19
N ARG A 8 -9.39 -12.96 5.50
CA ARG A 8 -8.14 -12.37 6.02
C ARG A 8 -6.90 -12.96 5.37
N ILE A 9 -6.83 -14.28 5.24
CA ILE A 9 -5.67 -14.96 4.63
C ILE A 9 -5.55 -14.55 3.16
N GLY A 10 -6.65 -14.57 2.40
CA GLY A 10 -6.67 -14.14 1.00
C GLY A 10 -6.26 -12.69 0.81
N PHE A 11 -6.73 -11.78 1.68
CA PHE A 11 -6.29 -10.39 1.64
C PHE A 11 -4.79 -10.24 1.91
N MET A 12 -4.27 -10.95 2.93
CA MET A 12 -2.85 -10.91 3.28
C MET A 12 -1.98 -11.49 2.17
N THR A 13 -2.39 -12.58 1.51
CA THR A 13 -1.63 -13.14 0.38
C THR A 13 -1.61 -12.18 -0.81
N VAL A 14 -2.74 -11.54 -1.14
CA VAL A 14 -2.79 -10.53 -2.20
C VAL A 14 -1.91 -9.33 -1.87
N LEU A 15 -1.91 -8.86 -0.61
CA LEU A 15 -1.05 -7.77 -0.17
C LEU A 15 0.42 -8.13 -0.29
N VAL A 16 0.83 -9.33 0.14
CA VAL A 16 2.21 -9.82 0.00
C VAL A 16 2.62 -9.86 -1.47
N LEU A 17 1.77 -10.42 -2.34
CA LEU A 17 2.04 -10.47 -3.77
C LEU A 17 2.18 -9.07 -4.38
N ALA A 18 1.35 -8.12 -3.96
CA ALA A 18 1.44 -6.73 -4.41
C ALA A 18 2.75 -6.06 -3.97
N VAL A 19 3.21 -6.28 -2.74
CA VAL A 19 4.50 -5.78 -2.27
C VAL A 19 5.66 -6.39 -3.07
N VAL A 20 5.63 -7.70 -3.32
CA VAL A 20 6.63 -8.36 -4.16
C VAL A 20 6.64 -7.75 -5.57
N ALA A 21 5.46 -7.50 -6.16
CA ALA A 21 5.37 -6.86 -7.47
C ALA A 21 5.96 -5.44 -7.47
N VAL A 22 5.73 -4.64 -6.42
CA VAL A 22 6.38 -3.33 -6.25
C VAL A 22 7.90 -3.45 -6.17
N CYS A 23 8.43 -4.42 -5.42
CA CYS A 23 9.87 -4.67 -5.35
C CYS A 23 10.45 -5.05 -6.72
N VAL A 24 9.76 -5.90 -7.49
CA VAL A 24 10.17 -6.26 -8.86
C VAL A 24 10.14 -5.04 -9.77
N LEU A 25 9.10 -4.20 -9.70
CA LEU A 25 9.00 -2.94 -10.43
C LEU A 25 10.15 -1.99 -10.12
N ALA A 26 10.58 -1.92 -8.86
CA ALA A 26 11.69 -1.07 -8.43
C ALA A 26 13.02 -1.49 -9.08
N VAL A 27 13.24 -2.81 -9.22
CA VAL A 27 14.48 -3.37 -9.77
C VAL A 27 14.47 -3.39 -11.30
N THR A 28 13.31 -3.63 -11.91
CA THR A 28 13.21 -3.87 -13.36
C THR A 28 12.84 -2.64 -14.18
N VAL A 29 12.13 -1.67 -13.61
CA VAL A 29 11.61 -0.50 -14.33
C VAL A 29 12.24 0.79 -13.81
N SER A 30 11.81 1.24 -12.64
CA SER A 30 12.33 2.45 -12.01
C SER A 30 11.81 2.61 -10.58
N ALA A 31 12.55 3.37 -9.76
CA ALA A 31 12.13 3.68 -8.40
C ALA A 31 10.86 4.53 -8.42
N ARG A 32 10.71 5.44 -9.38
CA ARG A 32 9.48 6.23 -9.57
C ARG A 32 8.25 5.33 -9.78
N ALA A 33 8.32 4.34 -10.66
CA ALA A 33 7.19 3.44 -10.96
C ALA A 33 6.81 2.56 -9.75
N ALA A 34 7.80 2.12 -8.97
CA ALA A 34 7.55 1.38 -7.75
C ALA A 34 6.88 2.23 -6.66
N VAL A 35 7.34 3.47 -6.48
CA VAL A 35 6.79 4.38 -5.46
C VAL A 35 5.35 4.80 -5.79
N THR A 36 5.02 5.04 -7.07
CA THR A 36 3.63 5.32 -7.48
C THR A 36 2.73 4.10 -7.30
N ALA A 37 3.19 2.90 -7.63
CA ALA A 37 2.45 1.66 -7.40
C ALA A 37 2.20 1.43 -5.91
N LEU A 38 3.20 1.70 -5.05
CA LEU A 38 3.05 1.60 -3.60
C LEU A 38 2.07 2.63 -3.05
N ALA A 39 2.11 3.87 -3.54
CA ALA A 39 1.14 4.91 -3.16
C ALA A 39 -0.30 4.49 -3.52
N ALA A 40 -0.51 3.93 -4.71
CA ALA A 40 -1.81 3.41 -5.13
C ALA A 40 -2.29 2.24 -4.25
N LEU A 41 -1.38 1.35 -3.85
CA LEU A 41 -1.70 0.24 -2.93
C LEU A 41 -2.13 0.73 -1.56
N LEU A 42 -1.45 1.74 -0.99
CA LEU A 42 -1.83 2.33 0.29
C LEU A 42 -3.20 3.01 0.20
N ALA A 43 -3.48 3.75 -0.88
CA ALA A 43 -4.78 4.37 -1.11
C ALA A 43 -5.89 3.31 -1.25
N GLY A 44 -5.63 2.22 -1.98
CA GLY A 44 -6.56 1.09 -2.10
C GLY A 44 -6.83 0.42 -0.74
N CYS A 45 -5.80 0.23 0.08
CA CYS A 45 -5.97 -0.29 1.44
C CYS A 45 -6.80 0.66 2.32
N ALA A 46 -6.59 1.98 2.21
CA ALA A 46 -7.37 2.97 2.93
C ALA A 46 -8.86 2.92 2.55
N LEU A 47 -9.16 2.79 1.25
CA LEU A 47 -10.53 2.65 0.75
C LEU A 47 -11.18 1.35 1.24
N LEU A 48 -10.48 0.22 1.12
CA LEU A 48 -10.97 -1.06 1.64
C LEU A 48 -11.22 -0.98 3.14
N ARG A 49 -10.36 -0.31 3.90
CA ARG A 49 -10.54 -0.09 5.34
C ARG A 49 -11.74 0.80 5.66
N ALA A 50 -11.98 1.84 4.87
CA ALA A 50 -13.14 2.72 5.02
C ALA A 50 -14.45 1.98 4.74
N MET A 51 -14.46 1.08 3.76
CA MET A 51 -15.64 0.35 3.28
C MET A 51 -15.94 -0.93 4.06
N THR A 52 -14.94 -1.56 4.69
CA THR A 52 -15.12 -2.85 5.38
C THR A 52 -15.60 -2.66 6.83
N PRO A 53 -16.61 -3.40 7.31
CA PRO A 53 -17.09 -3.33 8.69
C PRO A 53 -16.03 -3.84 9.70
N GLU A 54 -16.05 -3.31 10.92
CA GLU A 54 -15.05 -3.62 11.97
C GLU A 54 -15.07 -5.10 12.40
N THR A 55 -16.18 -5.79 12.14
CA THR A 55 -16.33 -7.24 12.34
C THR A 55 -15.40 -8.08 11.46
N VAL A 56 -14.92 -7.54 10.34
CA VAL A 56 -14.03 -8.24 9.38
C VAL A 56 -12.56 -7.88 9.62
N MET A 57 -12.29 -6.62 9.98
CA MET A 57 -10.95 -6.12 10.17
C MET A 57 -10.88 -5.31 11.48
N PRO A 58 -10.30 -5.86 12.56
CA PRO A 58 -10.22 -5.19 13.86
C PRO A 58 -9.34 -3.94 13.78
N ALA A 59 -9.78 -2.85 14.41
CA ALA A 59 -8.98 -1.63 14.53
C ALA A 59 -7.87 -1.81 15.57
N VAL A 60 -6.65 -1.41 15.21
CA VAL A 60 -5.52 -1.40 16.16
C VAL A 60 -5.64 -0.21 17.12
N ARG A 61 -6.18 0.92 16.64
CA ARG A 61 -6.46 2.12 17.45
C ARG A 61 -7.81 2.74 17.14
N SER A 62 -8.05 3.16 15.88
CA SER A 62 -9.37 3.57 15.38
C SER A 62 -9.39 3.47 13.86
N ARG A 63 -10.56 3.19 13.25
CA ARG A 63 -10.71 3.12 11.79
C ARG A 63 -10.22 4.39 11.10
N THR A 64 -10.59 5.55 11.64
CA THR A 64 -10.23 6.84 11.05
C THR A 64 -8.72 7.08 11.08
N ALA A 65 -8.05 6.74 12.18
CA ALA A 65 -6.60 6.88 12.27
C ALA A 65 -5.88 5.96 11.26
N ASP A 66 -6.32 4.71 11.11
CA ASP A 66 -5.75 3.77 10.14
C ASP A 66 -5.85 4.34 8.70
N VAL A 67 -7.04 4.84 8.32
CA VAL A 67 -7.29 5.42 6.99
C VAL A 67 -6.45 6.67 6.76
N VAL A 68 -6.38 7.58 7.74
CA VAL A 68 -5.60 8.82 7.63
C VAL A 68 -4.12 8.51 7.47
N VAL A 69 -3.56 7.58 8.26
CA VAL A 69 -2.14 7.20 8.14
C VAL A 69 -1.83 6.62 6.77
N LEU A 70 -2.70 5.73 6.25
CA LEU A 70 -2.54 5.15 4.92
C LEU A 70 -2.61 6.20 3.82
N LEU A 71 -3.55 7.15 3.90
CA LEU A 71 -3.68 8.24 2.93
C LEU A 71 -2.51 9.22 3.00
N VAL A 72 -2.07 9.62 4.20
CA VAL A 72 -0.91 10.48 4.38
C VAL A 72 0.34 9.81 3.80
N GLY A 73 0.54 8.51 4.06
CA GLY A 73 1.62 7.74 3.46
C GLY A 73 1.53 7.69 1.93
N ALA A 74 0.33 7.47 1.39
CA ALA A 74 0.11 7.49 -0.07
C ALA A 74 0.44 8.85 -0.69
N VAL A 75 0.01 9.95 -0.08
CA VAL A 75 0.29 11.31 -0.56
C VAL A 75 1.78 11.64 -0.47
N ALA A 76 2.43 11.28 0.64
CA ALA A 76 3.87 11.48 0.81
C ALA A 76 4.67 10.71 -0.26
N LEU A 77 4.33 9.44 -0.50
CA LEU A 77 4.97 8.64 -1.55
C LEU A 77 4.67 9.18 -2.95
N ALA A 78 3.44 9.60 -3.24
CA ALA A 78 3.08 10.20 -4.52
C ALA A 78 3.88 11.50 -4.77
N TYR A 79 4.03 12.33 -3.75
CA TYR A 79 4.84 13.55 -3.78
C TYR A 79 6.33 13.26 -3.98
N LEU A 80 6.84 12.18 -3.37
CA LEU A 80 8.25 11.78 -3.48
C LEU A 80 8.55 11.00 -4.77
N SER A 81 7.56 10.38 -5.41
CA SER A 81 7.76 9.55 -6.61
C SER A 81 8.51 10.25 -7.75
N PRO A 82 8.32 11.56 -8.03
CA PRO A 82 9.08 12.26 -9.06
C PRO A 82 10.58 12.30 -8.78
N TRP A 83 10.98 12.22 -7.51
CA TRP A 83 12.37 12.26 -7.05
C TRP A 83 13.01 10.87 -6.94
N GLY A 84 12.25 9.80 -7.18
CA GLY A 84 12.73 8.42 -7.05
C GLY A 84 13.85 8.08 -8.03
N ASP A 85 13.80 8.65 -9.23
CA ASP A 85 14.86 8.54 -10.23
C ASP A 85 15.77 9.77 -10.11
N ALA A 86 16.42 9.95 -8.95
CA ALA A 86 17.54 10.89 -8.87
C ALA A 86 18.64 10.34 -9.78
N LEU A 87 18.91 11.06 -10.88
CA LEU A 87 19.96 10.74 -11.86
C LEU A 87 21.26 10.38 -11.15
N PRO A 88 22.04 9.40 -11.63
CA PRO A 88 23.40 9.21 -11.15
C PRO A 88 24.16 10.52 -11.35
N THR A 89 24.61 11.14 -10.26
CA THR A 89 25.51 12.31 -10.25
C THR A 89 26.94 11.89 -10.61
N GLU A 90 27.09 11.01 -11.60
CA GLU A 90 28.38 10.65 -12.17
C GLU A 90 28.69 11.71 -13.23
N ALA A 91 29.47 12.70 -12.79
CA ALA A 91 30.18 13.69 -13.61
C ALA A 91 31.44 13.08 -14.24
#